data_AF-A0A0B0D600-F1
#
_entry.id   AF-A0A0B0D600-F1
#
_cell.length_a   1.000
_cell.length_b   1.000
_cell.length_c   1.000
_cell.angle_alpha   90.00
_cell.angle_beta   90.00
_cell.angle_gamma   90.00
#
_symmetry.space_group_name_H-M   'P 1'
#
loop_
_entity.id
_entity.type
_entity.pdbx_description
1 polymer ?
#
loop_
_entity_poly.entity_id
_entity_poly.type
_entity_poly.pdbx_seq_one_letter_code
_entity_poly.pdbx_strand_id
1 'polypeptide(L)'
;EIRRKELVKAAEAMGIKDLRMMGLRDKTLEFEDDTQMKNMVKDLIDELNPSLVISFYPGYAVHPDHEATARAVVRAIRDIKPEARPKFHAVAFANNTEQDLGKPDVINDIQAVQEDKLNAMRAHISQTARMLEMLEEGIKAKDPEAMKWVTNERFYTYNWDKDQVT
;
A
#
# COMPACT_ATOMS: atom_id res chain seq x y z
N GLU A 1 12.50 -11.51 14.39
CA GLU A 1 13.34 -12.19 13.38
C GLU A 1 12.54 -12.84 12.25
N ILE A 2 11.46 -13.58 12.54
CA ILE A 2 10.62 -14.28 11.54
C ILE A 2 10.02 -13.33 10.50
N ARG A 3 9.18 -12.36 10.92
CA ARG A 3 8.54 -11.38 10.01
C ARG A 3 9.53 -10.61 9.12
N ARG A 4 10.75 -10.37 9.60
CA ARG A 4 11.82 -9.74 8.82
C ARG A 4 12.29 -10.63 7.67
N LYS A 5 12.51 -11.92 7.93
CA LYS A 5 12.91 -12.90 6.90
C LYS A 5 11.77 -13.12 5.89
N GLU A 6 10.53 -13.13 6.37
CA GLU A 6 9.34 -13.21 5.51
C GLU A 6 9.24 -11.99 4.57
N LEU A 7 9.42 -10.77 5.10
CA LEU A 7 9.43 -9.55 4.29
C LEU A 7 10.51 -9.57 3.20
N VAL A 8 11.74 -10.01 3.53
CA VAL A 8 12.82 -10.12 2.55
C VAL A 8 12.45 -11.09 1.44
N LYS A 9 11.89 -12.25 1.77
CA LYS A 9 11.43 -13.24 0.78
C LYS A 9 10.27 -12.72 -0.08
N ALA A 10 9.34 -11.96 0.52
CA ALA A 10 8.24 -11.35 -0.23
C ALA A 10 8.77 -10.31 -1.23
N ALA A 11 9.73 -9.48 -0.82
CA ALA A 11 10.40 -8.53 -1.68
C ALA A 11 11.15 -9.23 -2.83
N GLU A 12 11.87 -10.31 -2.56
CA GLU A 12 12.52 -11.15 -3.58
C GLU A 12 11.51 -11.73 -4.58
N ALA A 13 10.38 -12.27 -4.10
CA ALA A 13 9.33 -12.82 -4.94
C ALA A 13 8.69 -11.78 -5.87
N MET A 14 8.59 -10.53 -5.43
CA MET A 14 8.10 -9.41 -6.24
C MET A 14 9.17 -8.79 -7.15
N GLY A 15 10.43 -9.21 -7.04
CA GLY A 15 11.56 -8.62 -7.78
C GLY A 15 12.01 -7.24 -7.26
N ILE A 16 11.69 -6.90 -6.01
CA ILE A 16 12.13 -5.65 -5.36
C ILE A 16 13.63 -5.74 -5.06
N LYS A 17 14.40 -4.78 -5.59
CA LYS A 17 15.87 -4.73 -5.44
C LYS A 17 16.35 -3.79 -4.33
N ASP A 18 15.53 -2.82 -3.95
CA ASP A 18 15.82 -1.87 -2.88
C ASP A 18 14.71 -1.95 -1.83
N LEU A 19 14.93 -2.79 -0.80
CA LEU A 19 14.05 -2.92 0.35
C LEU A 19 14.64 -2.15 1.53
N ARG A 20 13.91 -1.14 2.00
CA ARG A 20 14.29 -0.32 3.15
C ARG A 20 13.33 -0.55 4.31
N MET A 21 13.87 -0.89 5.47
CA MET A 21 13.11 -1.07 6.71
C MET A 21 13.41 0.12 7.64
N MET A 22 12.40 0.94 7.92
CA MET A 22 12.59 2.24 8.59
C MET A 22 12.78 2.15 10.11
N GLY A 23 12.82 0.94 10.68
CA GLY A 23 13.12 0.73 12.10
C GLY A 23 12.01 1.14 13.08
N LEU A 24 10.83 1.51 12.59
CA LEU A 24 9.67 1.88 13.40
C LEU A 24 9.06 0.64 14.08
N ARG A 25 8.46 0.86 15.25
CA ARG A 25 7.80 -0.20 16.01
C ARG A 25 6.38 -0.43 15.49
N ASP A 26 6.04 -1.70 15.25
CA ASP A 26 4.72 -2.16 14.80
C ASP A 26 3.64 -1.77 15.82
N LYS A 27 2.49 -1.29 15.33
CA LYS A 27 1.32 -0.81 16.12
C LYS A 27 1.58 0.42 16.98
N THR A 28 2.54 1.25 16.60
CA THR A 28 2.82 2.49 17.31
C THR A 28 3.06 3.67 16.37
N LEU A 29 2.82 3.53 15.06
CA LEU A 29 3.10 4.61 14.11
C LEU A 29 2.20 5.82 14.35
N GLU A 30 1.02 5.62 14.94
CA GLU A 30 0.11 6.69 15.34
C GLU A 30 0.64 7.56 16.49
N PHE A 31 1.65 7.09 17.21
CA PHE A 31 2.30 7.82 18.32
C PHE A 31 3.66 8.42 17.94
N GLU A 32 4.18 8.09 16.74
CA GLU A 32 5.41 8.69 16.25
C GLU A 32 5.22 10.19 15.95
N ASP A 33 6.30 10.94 15.98
CA ASP A 33 6.24 12.37 15.66
C ASP A 33 5.89 12.57 14.18
N ASP A 34 4.81 13.29 13.95
CA ASP A 34 4.25 13.57 12.62
C ASP A 34 5.27 14.25 11.68
N THR A 35 6.15 15.10 12.22
CA THR A 35 7.20 15.78 11.45
C THR A 35 8.30 14.80 11.07
N GLN A 36 8.72 13.93 11.98
CA GLN A 36 9.69 12.86 11.70
C GLN A 36 9.17 11.88 10.65
N MET A 37 7.93 11.44 10.78
CA MET A 37 7.28 10.55 9.80
C MET A 37 7.21 11.20 8.41
N LYS A 38 6.79 12.46 8.34
CA LYS A 38 6.77 13.23 7.08
C LYS A 38 8.18 13.35 6.48
N ASN A 39 9.16 13.77 7.28
CA ASN A 39 10.53 14.01 6.81
C ASN A 39 11.18 12.71 6.32
N MET A 40 10.93 11.60 7.00
CA MET A 40 11.37 10.28 6.55
C MET A 40 10.88 9.94 5.14
N VAL A 41 9.61 10.20 4.84
CA VAL A 41 9.06 10.00 3.48
C VAL A 41 9.62 11.02 2.50
N LYS A 42 9.75 12.29 2.93
CA LYS A 42 10.33 13.35 2.11
C LYS A 42 11.76 13.02 1.67
N ASP A 43 12.60 12.54 2.57
CA ASP A 43 13.98 12.18 2.29
C ASP A 43 14.04 11.07 1.23
N LEU A 44 13.15 10.07 1.31
CA LEU A 44 13.02 9.02 0.29
C LEU A 44 12.58 9.57 -1.07
N ILE A 45 11.63 10.51 -1.10
CA ILE A 45 11.17 11.13 -2.35
C ILE A 45 12.28 11.98 -2.98
N ASP A 46 12.98 12.77 -2.18
CA ASP A 46 14.07 13.63 -2.64
C ASP A 46 15.26 12.79 -3.18
N GLU A 47 15.57 11.67 -2.52
CA GLU A 47 16.62 10.75 -2.96
C GLU A 47 16.26 10.00 -4.24
N LEU A 48 15.07 9.39 -4.29
CA LEU A 48 14.68 8.46 -5.34
C LEU A 48 14.05 9.14 -6.55
N ASN A 49 13.57 10.39 -6.39
CA ASN A 49 12.83 11.15 -7.39
C ASN A 49 11.77 10.30 -8.13
N PRO A 50 10.84 9.65 -7.40
CA PRO A 50 9.91 8.69 -7.98
C PRO A 50 8.93 9.40 -8.93
N SER A 51 8.54 8.73 -10.02
CA SER A 51 7.41 9.19 -10.85
C SER A 51 6.04 8.81 -10.27
N LEU A 52 6.01 7.83 -9.38
CA LEU A 52 4.82 7.26 -8.76
C LEU A 52 5.10 6.86 -7.31
N VAL A 53 4.21 7.24 -6.41
CA VAL A 53 4.15 6.74 -5.04
C VAL A 53 2.87 5.92 -4.88
N ILE A 54 2.98 4.75 -4.24
CA ILE A 54 1.83 3.91 -3.86
C ILE A 54 1.81 3.82 -2.34
N SER A 55 0.68 4.18 -1.73
CA SER A 55 0.49 4.08 -0.28
C SER A 55 -1.01 4.06 0.04
N PHE A 56 -1.39 4.32 1.29
CA PHE A 56 -2.78 4.30 1.74
C PHE A 56 -3.49 5.63 1.49
N TYR A 57 -4.81 5.59 1.33
CA TYR A 57 -5.67 6.77 1.29
C TYR A 57 -6.04 7.19 2.73
N PRO A 58 -5.71 8.42 3.18
CA PRO A 58 -6.05 8.88 4.53
C PRO A 58 -7.57 8.88 4.79
N GLY A 59 -7.98 8.32 5.93
CA GLY A 59 -9.37 8.16 6.33
C GLY A 59 -10.03 6.85 5.87
N TYR A 60 -9.34 6.05 5.03
CA TYR A 60 -9.89 4.83 4.44
C TYR A 60 -8.95 3.62 4.54
N ALA A 61 -7.98 3.65 5.48
CA ALA A 61 -6.97 2.62 5.64
C ALA A 61 -7.17 1.71 6.87
N VAL A 62 -8.25 1.95 7.65
CA VAL A 62 -8.78 1.16 8.79
C VAL A 62 -7.85 1.06 10.01
N HIS A 63 -6.58 0.72 9.82
CA HIS A 63 -5.59 0.53 10.89
C HIS A 63 -4.85 1.84 11.20
N PRO A 64 -4.62 2.21 12.48
CA PRO A 64 -3.91 3.42 12.87
C PRO A 64 -2.53 3.60 12.21
N ASP A 65 -1.71 2.54 12.15
CA ASP A 65 -0.42 2.60 11.44
C ASP A 65 -0.55 2.93 9.94
N HIS A 66 -1.58 2.40 9.26
CA HIS A 66 -1.81 2.71 7.86
C HIS A 66 -2.24 4.17 7.70
N GLU A 67 -3.08 4.67 8.61
CA GLU A 67 -3.49 6.08 8.64
C GLU A 67 -2.31 7.02 8.90
N ALA A 68 -1.45 6.69 9.86
CA ALA A 68 -0.23 7.45 10.12
C ALA A 68 0.70 7.47 8.90
N THR A 69 0.87 6.32 8.25
CA THR A 69 1.64 6.21 6.99
C THR A 69 1.01 7.05 5.87
N ALA A 70 -0.32 6.99 5.71
CA ALA A 70 -1.06 7.76 4.72
C ALA A 70 -0.83 9.26 4.89
N ARG A 71 -0.96 9.76 6.13
CA ARG A 71 -0.74 11.17 6.47
C ARG A 71 0.70 11.59 6.20
N ALA A 72 1.68 10.78 6.56
CA ALA A 72 3.09 11.06 6.31
C ALA A 72 3.38 11.21 4.80
N VAL A 73 2.86 10.29 3.99
CA VAL A 73 3.01 10.32 2.52
C VAL A 73 2.33 11.54 1.90
N VAL A 74 1.08 11.81 2.26
CA VAL A 74 0.35 12.98 1.73
C VAL A 74 1.05 14.28 2.11
N ARG A 75 1.45 14.45 3.38
CA ARG A 75 2.17 15.65 3.82
C ARG A 75 3.50 15.83 3.08
N ALA A 76 4.26 14.75 2.86
CA ALA A 76 5.53 14.82 2.15
C ALA A 76 5.36 15.20 0.66
N ILE A 77 4.38 14.62 -0.02
CA ILE A 77 4.09 14.96 -1.43
C ILE A 77 3.49 16.36 -1.55
N ARG A 78 2.67 16.79 -0.57
CA ARG A 78 2.05 18.13 -0.55
C ARG A 78 3.08 19.26 -0.56
N ASP A 79 4.20 19.08 0.13
CA ASP A 79 5.31 20.04 0.21
C ASP A 79 6.02 20.23 -1.16
N ILE A 80 5.78 19.34 -2.14
CA ILE A 80 6.29 19.43 -3.49
C ILE A 80 5.37 20.31 -4.34
N LYS A 81 5.96 21.15 -5.20
CA LYS A 81 5.21 21.99 -6.15
C LYS A 81 4.27 21.12 -7.01
N PRO A 82 3.02 21.53 -7.27
CA PRO A 82 2.04 20.71 -7.98
C PRO A 82 2.54 20.09 -9.29
N GLU A 83 3.35 20.83 -10.04
CA GLU A 83 3.89 20.45 -11.35
C GLU A 83 4.99 19.39 -11.26
N ALA A 84 5.59 19.23 -10.09
CA ALA A 84 6.68 18.30 -9.81
C ALA A 84 6.24 17.14 -8.90
N ARG A 85 4.98 17.08 -8.48
CA ARG A 85 4.49 15.99 -7.62
C ARG A 85 4.55 14.66 -8.38
N PRO A 86 5.03 13.57 -7.75
CA PRO A 86 4.81 12.24 -8.29
C PRO A 86 3.31 11.97 -8.41
N LYS A 87 2.94 11.07 -9.33
CA LYS A 87 1.60 10.47 -9.25
C LYS A 87 1.44 9.79 -7.90
N PHE A 88 0.25 9.88 -7.32
CA PHE A 88 -0.06 9.17 -6.07
C PHE A 88 -1.23 8.23 -6.30
N HIS A 89 -0.97 6.92 -6.17
CA HIS A 89 -1.98 5.87 -6.21
C HIS A 89 -2.25 5.38 -4.80
N ALA A 90 -3.43 5.71 -4.30
CA ALA A 90 -3.81 5.48 -2.92
C ALA A 90 -4.70 4.24 -2.81
N VAL A 91 -4.36 3.35 -1.88
CA VAL A 91 -5.13 2.15 -1.54
C VAL A 91 -6.13 2.50 -0.43
N ALA A 92 -7.42 2.25 -0.68
CA ALA A 92 -8.51 2.53 0.24
C ALA A 92 -9.42 1.30 0.35
N PHE A 93 -9.74 0.88 1.59
CA PHE A 93 -10.46 -0.37 1.84
C PHE A 93 -11.35 -0.33 3.11
N ALA A 94 -11.64 0.87 3.64
CA ALA A 94 -12.72 1.01 4.62
C ALA A 94 -14.09 0.72 3.98
N ASN A 95 -15.06 0.29 4.79
CA ASN A 95 -16.37 -0.15 4.29
C ASN A 95 -17.15 0.95 3.53
N ASN A 96 -16.93 2.22 3.88
CA ASN A 96 -17.55 3.39 3.26
C ASN A 96 -16.76 3.95 2.06
N THR A 97 -15.65 3.33 1.65
CA THR A 97 -14.78 3.85 0.58
C THR A 97 -15.55 4.13 -0.71
N GLU A 98 -16.30 3.16 -1.23
CA GLU A 98 -17.01 3.35 -2.51
C GLU A 98 -18.16 4.36 -2.41
N GLN A 99 -18.76 4.49 -1.22
CA GLN A 99 -19.82 5.47 -0.97
C GLN A 99 -19.28 6.90 -1.01
N ASP A 100 -18.11 7.13 -0.44
CA ASP A 100 -17.56 8.47 -0.26
C ASP A 100 -16.64 8.92 -1.41
N LEU A 101 -15.82 7.99 -1.92
CA LEU A 101 -14.83 8.26 -2.98
C LEU A 101 -15.32 7.84 -4.37
N GLY A 102 -16.39 7.04 -4.46
CA GLY A 102 -16.79 6.37 -5.69
C GLY A 102 -15.97 5.10 -5.96
N LYS A 103 -16.04 4.59 -7.20
CA LYS A 103 -15.24 3.43 -7.61
C LYS A 103 -13.76 3.82 -7.80
N PRO A 104 -12.81 2.88 -7.61
CA PRO A 104 -11.41 3.15 -7.93
C PRO A 104 -11.26 3.53 -9.41
N ASP A 105 -10.49 4.58 -9.67
CA ASP A 105 -10.28 5.18 -11.00
C ASP A 105 -9.02 4.65 -11.69
N VAL A 106 -8.16 3.94 -10.95
CA VAL A 106 -6.97 3.27 -11.49
C VAL A 106 -7.12 1.77 -11.29
N ILE A 107 -7.15 1.02 -12.39
CA ILE A 107 -7.27 -0.44 -12.40
C ILE A 107 -6.13 -1.01 -13.25
N ASN A 108 -5.30 -1.85 -12.63
CA ASN A 108 -4.20 -2.53 -13.29
C ASN A 108 -4.49 -4.02 -13.36
N ASP A 109 -4.53 -4.58 -14.57
CA ASP A 109 -4.54 -6.03 -14.78
C ASP A 109 -3.17 -6.61 -14.39
N ILE A 110 -3.18 -7.55 -13.45
CA ILE A 110 -2.01 -8.22 -12.92
C ILE A 110 -1.98 -9.73 -13.23
N GLN A 111 -2.83 -10.23 -14.13
CA GLN A 111 -2.88 -11.66 -14.46
C GLN A 111 -1.53 -12.22 -14.89
N ALA A 112 -0.73 -11.43 -15.60
CA ALA A 112 0.61 -11.83 -16.04
C ALA A 112 1.62 -12.03 -14.89
N VAL A 113 1.37 -11.41 -13.73
CA VAL A 113 2.23 -11.46 -12.53
C VAL A 113 1.47 -12.00 -11.31
N GLN A 114 0.36 -12.72 -11.55
CA GLN A 114 -0.49 -13.28 -10.51
C GLN A 114 0.31 -14.19 -9.56
N GLU A 115 1.19 -15.02 -10.11
CA GLU A 115 1.98 -15.96 -9.33
C GLU A 115 3.01 -15.25 -8.45
N ASP A 116 3.56 -14.11 -8.88
CA ASP A 116 4.47 -13.29 -8.09
C ASP A 116 3.75 -12.73 -6.85
N LYS A 117 2.51 -12.26 -7.02
CA LYS A 117 1.65 -11.83 -5.91
C LYS A 117 1.38 -12.98 -4.93
N LEU A 118 1.00 -14.15 -5.43
CA LEU A 118 0.75 -15.33 -4.59
C LEU A 118 2.02 -15.76 -3.84
N ASN A 119 3.18 -15.74 -4.49
CA ASN A 119 4.47 -16.07 -3.87
C ASN A 119 4.87 -15.06 -2.79
N ALA A 120 4.63 -13.76 -3.01
CA ALA A 120 4.83 -12.74 -1.99
C ALA A 120 3.92 -12.96 -0.77
N MET A 121 2.66 -13.32 -1.01
CA MET A 121 1.74 -13.68 0.07
C MET A 121 2.20 -14.94 0.82
N ARG A 122 2.64 -15.99 0.11
CA ARG A 122 3.18 -17.23 0.71
C ARG A 122 4.44 -16.99 1.53
N ALA A 123 5.27 -16.03 1.14
CA ALA A 123 6.44 -15.65 1.92
C ALA A 123 6.07 -15.12 3.32
N HIS A 124 4.87 -14.56 3.50
CA HIS A 124 4.31 -14.08 4.76
C HIS A 124 3.44 -15.13 5.49
N ILE A 125 3.77 -16.41 5.37
CA ILE A 125 2.93 -17.53 5.85
C ILE A 125 2.44 -17.39 7.29
N SER A 126 3.25 -16.82 8.20
CA SER A 126 2.84 -16.61 9.59
C SER A 126 1.64 -15.67 9.75
N GLN A 127 1.36 -14.84 8.74
CA GLN A 127 0.27 -13.86 8.71
C GLN A 127 -0.84 -14.24 7.71
N THR A 128 -0.48 -14.89 6.60
CA THR A 128 -1.37 -15.05 5.44
C THR A 128 -1.91 -16.46 5.24
N ALA A 129 -1.50 -17.46 6.04
CA ALA A 129 -1.85 -18.87 5.80
C ALA A 129 -3.34 -19.11 5.53
N ARG A 130 -4.23 -18.63 6.41
CA ARG A 130 -5.68 -18.78 6.24
C ARG A 130 -6.23 -18.03 5.02
N MET A 131 -5.69 -16.85 4.73
CA MET A 131 -6.09 -16.07 3.56
C MET A 131 -5.68 -16.79 2.27
N LEU A 132 -4.49 -17.39 2.24
CA LEU A 132 -4.00 -18.18 1.12
C LEU A 132 -4.85 -19.41 0.87
N GLU A 133 -5.22 -20.15 1.92
CA GLU A 133 -6.12 -21.31 1.80
C GLU A 133 -7.46 -20.90 1.14
N MET A 134 -8.10 -19.84 1.65
CA MET A 134 -9.34 -19.32 1.08
C MET A 134 -9.16 -18.85 -0.37
N LEU A 135 -8.05 -18.19 -0.66
CA LEU A 135 -7.76 -17.66 -2.00
C LEU A 135 -7.49 -18.79 -3.01
N GLU A 136 -6.75 -19.82 -2.61
CA GLU A 136 -6.45 -20.98 -3.46
C GLU A 136 -7.71 -21.81 -3.75
N GLU A 137 -8.59 -21.99 -2.77
CA GLU A 137 -9.90 -22.61 -2.97
C GLU A 137 -10.78 -21.78 -3.93
N GLY A 138 -10.84 -20.46 -3.71
CA GLY A 138 -11.58 -19.55 -4.56
C GLY A 138 -11.06 -19.50 -6.00
N ILE A 139 -9.73 -19.53 -6.20
CA ILE A 139 -9.11 -19.61 -7.54
C ILE A 139 -9.50 -20.92 -8.23
N LYS A 140 -9.42 -22.06 -7.53
CA LYS A 140 -9.83 -23.37 -8.09
C LYS A 140 -11.30 -23.38 -8.50
N ALA A 141 -12.15 -22.73 -7.70
CA ALA A 141 -13.59 -22.58 -7.97
C ALA A 141 -13.92 -21.49 -9.00
N LYS A 142 -12.94 -20.68 -9.43
CA LYS A 142 -13.14 -19.46 -10.24
C LYS A 142 -14.14 -18.48 -9.58
N ASP A 143 -14.11 -18.39 -8.26
CA ASP A 143 -14.94 -17.45 -7.49
C ASP A 143 -14.61 -16.01 -7.90
N PRO A 144 -15.59 -15.21 -8.38
CA PRO A 144 -15.37 -13.82 -8.76
C PRO A 144 -14.72 -12.97 -7.66
N GLU A 145 -15.04 -13.20 -6.39
CA GLU A 145 -14.43 -12.41 -5.29
C GLU A 145 -12.96 -12.77 -5.10
N ALA A 146 -12.62 -14.05 -5.06
CA ALA A 146 -11.23 -14.49 -5.02
C ALA A 146 -10.42 -14.00 -6.23
N MET A 147 -11.01 -14.08 -7.44
CA MET A 147 -10.33 -13.65 -8.66
C MET A 147 -10.02 -12.15 -8.65
N LYS A 148 -10.87 -11.30 -8.05
CA LYS A 148 -10.56 -9.85 -7.91
C LYS A 148 -9.23 -9.61 -7.21
N TRP A 149 -8.90 -10.40 -6.19
CA TRP A 149 -7.66 -10.24 -5.42
C TRP A 149 -6.41 -10.58 -6.21
N VAL A 150 -6.50 -11.35 -7.30
CA VAL A 150 -5.32 -11.90 -7.98
C VAL A 150 -5.25 -11.57 -9.47
N THR A 151 -6.25 -10.84 -9.97
CA THR A 151 -6.31 -10.40 -11.37
C THR A 151 -6.20 -8.90 -11.54
N ASN A 152 -6.64 -8.10 -10.57
CA ASN A 152 -6.65 -6.66 -10.69
C ASN A 152 -6.17 -5.99 -9.40
N GLU A 153 -5.26 -5.03 -9.53
CA GLU A 153 -4.97 -4.05 -8.47
C GLU A 153 -5.79 -2.79 -8.71
N ARG A 154 -6.27 -2.20 -7.62
CA ARG A 154 -7.20 -1.06 -7.65
C ARG A 154 -6.67 0.05 -6.78
N PHE A 155 -6.62 1.26 -7.32
CA PHE A 155 -6.16 2.44 -6.61
C PHE A 155 -7.09 3.62 -6.89
N TYR A 156 -7.00 4.60 -6.00
CA TYR A 156 -7.65 5.89 -6.11
C TYR A 156 -6.59 6.95 -6.42
N THR A 157 -6.85 7.84 -7.37
CA THR A 157 -6.09 9.08 -7.51
C THR A 157 -6.44 10.00 -6.34
N TYR A 158 -5.42 10.54 -5.67
CA TYR A 158 -5.64 11.43 -4.53
C TYR A 158 -6.15 12.81 -4.96
N ASN A 159 -7.26 13.26 -4.36
CA ASN A 159 -7.85 14.56 -4.65
C ASN A 159 -7.23 15.66 -3.77
N TRP A 160 -6.24 16.36 -4.32
CA TRP A 160 -5.52 17.43 -3.62
C TRP A 160 -6.39 18.64 -3.26
N ASP A 161 -7.47 18.91 -4.02
CA ASP A 161 -8.38 20.03 -3.73
C ASP A 161 -9.29 19.74 -2.52
N LYS A 162 -9.42 18.46 -2.16
CA LYS A 162 -10.19 17.98 -1.01
C LYS A 162 -9.28 17.43 0.10
N ASP A 163 -7.99 17.74 0.08
CA ASP A 163 -7.06 17.34 1.14
C ASP A 163 -7.51 17.93 2.49
N GLN A 164 -7.67 17.06 3.49
CA GLN A 164 -8.02 17.41 4.87
C GLN A 164 -6.97 16.89 5.87
N VAL A 165 -5.82 16.41 5.39
CA VAL A 165 -4.75 15.91 6.27
C VAL A 165 -4.14 17.09 7.02
N THR A 166 -4.53 17.22 8.28
CA THR A 166 -3.82 18.02 9.28
C THR A 166 -2.47 17.39 9.54
#